data_AF-A0A959P1L7-F1
#
_entry.id   AF-A0A959P1L7-F1
#
_cell.length_a   1.000
_cell.length_b   1.000
_cell.length_c   1.000
_cell.angle_alpha   90.00
_cell.angle_beta   90.00
_cell.angle_gamma   90.00
#
_symmetry.space_group_name_H-M   'P 1'
#
loop_
_entity.id
_entity.type
_entity.pdbx_description
1 polymer ?
#
loop_
_entity_poly.entity_id
_entity_poly.type
_entity_poly.pdbx_seq_one_letter_code
_entity_poly.pdbx_strand_id
1 'polypeptide(L)'
;QYLKIKEDRKLLQSICDFCNKLVNEDKLEKLPYKYSSIRKITYNLIEPSLFERLNAEYPMLEHLRQLGMISSPEIELKRAGGYSLQESSSGEYHFFSSIVGLMATVKPTNSLVLIDEPEISLHPNWQMKYLSFLRELFGHSEYATCHILVATHSHFLISDLKGDSSKIIGLKRAGREIEIIDMPKGIDTYGWSAEDVLYNVFNVLSTRNKFVAEDIAKILNELSSGDKNKINKLSKEKYDELLELESALKENDPLKRVVKTILTKVSK
;
A
#
# COMPACT_ATOMS: atom_id res chain seq x y z
N GLN A 1 21.31 31.55 12.30
CA GLN A 1 20.07 31.45 13.11
C GLN A 1 20.37 31.45 14.61
N TYR A 2 21.33 30.66 15.09
CA TYR A 2 21.83 30.69 16.47
C TYR A 2 22.13 32.10 17.03
N LEU A 3 22.81 32.95 16.25
CA LEU A 3 23.11 34.34 16.63
C LEU A 3 21.84 35.19 16.87
N LYS A 4 20.77 34.98 16.10
CA LYS A 4 19.51 35.73 16.24
C LYS A 4 18.76 35.39 17.53
N ILE A 5 18.78 34.12 17.96
CA ILE A 5 18.15 33.71 19.24
C ILE A 5 18.92 34.29 20.42
N LYS A 6 20.26 34.32 20.32
CA LYS A 6 21.13 34.82 21.40
C LYS A 6 21.00 36.33 21.65
N GLU A 7 20.61 37.09 20.63
CA GLU A 7 20.42 38.54 20.72
C GLU A 7 19.04 38.93 21.30
N ASP A 8 18.05 38.04 21.24
CA ASP A 8 16.71 38.26 21.81
C ASP A 8 16.62 37.76 23.26
N ARG A 9 16.83 38.69 24.20
CA ARG A 9 16.74 38.39 25.64
C ARG A 9 15.36 37.91 26.08
N LYS A 10 14.27 38.35 25.44
CA LYS A 10 12.91 37.91 25.80
C LYS A 10 12.68 36.47 25.37
N LEU A 11 13.15 36.11 24.18
CA LEU A 11 13.10 34.74 23.69
C LEU A 11 13.93 33.81 24.57
N LEU A 12 15.16 34.20 24.95
CA LEU A 12 15.98 33.42 25.88
C LEU A 12 15.30 33.19 27.23
N GLN A 13 14.68 34.22 27.81
CA GLN A 13 13.92 34.09 29.04
C GLN A 13 12.77 33.09 28.88
N SER A 14 12.03 33.19 27.77
CA SER A 14 10.90 32.28 27.48
C SER A 14 11.36 30.83 27.32
N ILE A 15 12.52 30.60 26.69
CA ILE A 15 13.13 29.26 26.57
C ILE A 15 13.53 28.73 27.96
N CYS A 16 14.14 29.56 28.82
CA CYS A 16 14.48 29.17 30.18
C CYS A 16 13.24 28.82 31.01
N ASP A 17 12.19 29.63 30.92
CA ASP A 17 10.92 29.39 31.62
C ASP A 17 10.27 28.09 31.14
N PHE A 18 10.34 27.80 29.84
CA PHE A 18 9.89 26.54 29.26
C PHE A 18 10.68 25.34 29.78
N CYS A 19 12.02 25.42 29.84
CA CYS A 19 12.85 24.37 30.43
C CYS A 19 12.51 24.12 31.90
N ASN A 20 12.32 25.18 32.70
CA ASN A 20 11.91 25.06 34.09
C ASN A 20 10.54 24.39 34.22
N LYS A 21 9.59 24.74 33.35
CA LYS A 21 8.28 24.10 33.29
C LYS A 21 8.39 22.61 32.99
N LEU A 22 9.22 22.20 32.02
CA LEU A 22 9.42 20.78 31.70
C LEU A 22 9.94 19.97 32.90
N VAL A 23 10.85 20.55 33.69
CA VAL A 23 11.40 19.93 34.90
C VAL A 23 10.34 19.86 36.01
N ASN A 24 9.62 20.95 36.26
CA ASN A 24 8.63 21.04 37.33
C ASN A 24 7.40 20.15 37.09
N GLU A 25 7.06 19.90 35.83
CA GLU A 25 5.96 19.01 35.44
C GLU A 25 6.37 17.53 35.33
N ASP A 26 7.60 17.16 35.73
CA ASP A 26 8.17 15.80 35.65
C ASP A 26 8.04 15.14 34.27
N LYS A 27 8.15 15.93 33.20
CA LYS A 27 8.01 15.45 31.81
C LYS A 27 9.27 14.78 31.25
N LEU A 28 10.37 14.81 32.01
CA LEU A 28 11.67 14.33 31.58
C LEU A 28 11.85 12.87 32.00
N GLU A 29 11.42 11.96 31.14
CA GLU A 29 11.51 10.52 31.37
C GLU A 29 12.98 10.06 31.32
N LYS A 30 13.37 9.20 32.27
CA LYS A 30 14.67 8.53 32.24
C LYS A 30 14.62 7.36 31.28
N LEU A 31 15.64 7.25 30.43
CA LEU A 31 15.83 6.05 29.62
C LEU A 31 16.17 4.85 30.53
N PRO A 32 15.81 3.61 30.14
CA PRO A 32 16.03 2.40 30.95
C PRO A 32 17.52 2.03 31.14
N TYR A 33 18.46 2.80 30.56
CA TYR A 33 19.89 2.58 30.72
C TYR A 33 20.41 3.22 32.02
N LYS A 34 20.93 2.38 32.93
CA LYS A 34 21.37 2.72 34.31
C LYS A 34 22.31 3.93 34.46
N TYR A 35 22.95 4.42 33.39
CA TYR A 35 23.96 5.49 33.45
C TYR A 35 23.76 6.63 32.44
N SER A 36 22.60 6.71 31.78
CA SER A 36 22.35 7.77 30.80
C SER A 36 21.86 9.06 31.47
N SER A 37 22.55 10.18 31.22
CA SER A 37 22.08 11.53 31.55
C SER A 37 20.99 12.01 30.60
N ILE A 38 20.73 11.29 29.50
CA ILE A 38 19.73 11.63 28.50
C ILE A 38 18.33 11.52 29.13
N ARG A 39 17.46 12.46 28.78
CA ARG A 39 16.05 12.47 29.14
C ARG A 39 15.22 12.47 27.85
N LYS A 40 14.08 11.79 27.88
CA LYS A 40 13.09 11.78 26.80
C LYS A 40 11.91 12.66 27.19
N ILE A 41 11.39 13.41 26.22
CA ILE A 41 10.08 14.05 26.34
C ILE A 41 9.16 13.30 25.37
N THR A 42 8.07 12.74 25.88
CA THR A 42 7.14 11.93 25.10
C THR A 42 5.83 12.69 24.90
N TYR A 43 5.37 12.76 23.66
CA TYR A 43 4.04 13.28 23.32
C TYR A 43 3.20 12.19 22.67
N ASN A 44 1.93 12.08 23.07
CA ASN A 44 0.98 11.18 22.41
C ASN A 44 0.27 11.95 21.30
N LEU A 45 0.45 11.52 20.05
CA LEU A 45 -0.16 12.15 18.87
C LEU A 45 -1.63 11.77 18.66
N ILE A 46 -2.11 10.73 19.35
CA ILE A 46 -3.47 10.18 19.16
C ILE A 46 -4.45 10.84 20.13
N GLU A 47 -4.00 11.19 21.33
CA GLU A 47 -4.85 11.81 22.35
C GLU A 47 -4.99 13.32 22.07
N PRO A 48 -6.21 13.85 21.79
CA PRO A 48 -6.39 15.23 21.32
C PRO A 48 -5.81 16.29 22.26
N SER A 49 -6.02 16.12 23.58
CA SER A 49 -5.50 17.02 24.62
C SER A 49 -3.96 17.10 24.63
N LEU A 50 -3.29 15.96 24.42
CA LEU A 50 -1.83 15.87 24.38
C LEU A 50 -1.28 16.37 23.04
N PHE A 51 -2.01 16.20 21.94
CA PHE A 51 -1.66 16.77 20.65
C PHE A 51 -1.76 18.29 20.64
N GLU A 52 -2.82 18.88 21.20
CA GLU A 52 -2.93 20.33 21.38
C GLU A 52 -1.78 20.90 22.22
N ARG A 53 -1.37 20.17 23.26
CA ARG A 53 -0.21 20.52 24.07
C ARG A 53 1.08 20.52 23.25
N LEU A 54 1.30 19.50 22.41
CA LEU A 54 2.45 19.45 21.51
C LEU A 54 2.45 20.68 20.59
N ASN A 55 1.31 21.04 19.98
CA ASN A 55 1.22 22.21 19.11
C ASN A 55 1.60 23.52 19.82
N ALA A 56 1.20 23.67 21.09
CA ALA A 56 1.56 24.83 21.90
C ALA A 56 3.06 24.85 22.29
N GLU A 57 3.65 23.69 22.56
CA GLU A 57 5.03 23.55 23.02
C GLU A 57 6.06 23.46 21.87
N TYR A 58 5.63 23.09 20.66
CA TYR A 58 6.48 22.84 19.49
C TYR A 58 7.42 24.00 19.12
N PRO A 59 7.00 25.27 19.13
CA PRO A 59 7.92 26.38 18.82
C PRO A 59 9.12 26.44 19.78
N MET A 60 8.90 26.17 21.07
CA MET A 60 9.97 26.15 22.07
C MET A 60 10.87 24.93 21.89
N LEU A 61 10.29 23.75 21.61
CA LEU A 61 11.06 22.54 21.28
C LEU A 61 11.95 22.77 20.05
N GLU A 62 11.43 23.42 19.01
CA GLU A 62 12.19 23.73 17.80
C GLU A 62 13.35 24.71 18.09
N HIS A 63 13.16 25.71 18.96
CA HIS A 63 14.27 26.55 19.41
C HIS A 63 15.32 25.77 20.19
N LEU A 64 14.92 24.87 21.10
CA LEU A 64 15.85 23.99 21.81
C LEU A 64 16.64 23.11 20.83
N ARG A 65 16.00 22.59 19.78
CA ARG A 65 16.64 21.80 18.73
C ARG A 65 17.65 22.64 17.95
N GLN A 66 17.29 23.86 17.57
CA GLN A 66 18.19 24.80 16.89
C GLN A 66 19.39 25.22 17.74
N LEU A 67 19.22 25.26 19.07
CA LEU A 67 20.30 25.49 20.03
C LEU A 67 21.15 24.23 20.30
N GLY A 68 20.77 23.07 19.76
CA GLY A 68 21.45 21.80 19.99
C GLY A 68 21.21 21.19 21.36
N MET A 69 20.19 21.65 22.09
CA MET A 69 19.86 21.16 23.44
C MET A 69 19.03 19.87 23.41
N ILE A 70 18.28 19.64 22.33
CA ILE A 70 17.53 18.40 22.09
C ILE A 70 17.85 17.85 20.70
N SER A 71 17.78 16.52 20.56
CA SER A 71 17.90 15.84 19.26
C SER A 71 16.65 16.03 18.41
N SER A 72 16.72 15.63 17.14
CA SER A 72 15.54 15.53 16.28
C SER A 72 14.49 14.60 16.91
N PRO A 73 13.19 14.87 16.69
CA PRO A 73 12.13 14.02 17.20
C PRO A 73 12.20 12.63 16.56
N GLU A 74 11.89 11.62 17.35
CA GLU A 74 11.69 10.24 16.90
C GLU A 74 10.19 9.90 16.98
N ILE A 75 9.68 9.19 15.97
CA ILE A 75 8.30 8.72 15.95
C ILE A 75 8.31 7.27 16.39
N GLU A 76 7.53 6.94 17.42
CA GLU A 76 7.40 5.59 17.95
C GLU A 76 6.01 5.04 17.63
N LEU A 77 5.97 3.89 16.97
CA LEU A 77 4.74 3.19 16.63
C LEU A 77 4.40 2.18 17.71
N LYS A 78 3.28 2.36 18.41
CA LYS A 78 2.84 1.42 19.46
C LYS A 78 2.04 0.25 18.88
N ARG A 79 2.74 -0.86 18.60
CA ARG A 79 2.14 -2.18 18.35
C ARG A 79 2.86 -3.23 19.21
N ALA A 80 2.14 -3.93 20.08
CA ALA A 80 2.64 -5.06 20.88
C ALA A 80 4.03 -4.87 21.54
N GLY A 81 4.35 -3.66 22.01
CA GLY A 81 5.65 -3.36 22.63
C GLY A 81 6.25 -2.00 22.25
N GLY A 82 5.81 -1.43 21.13
CA GLY A 82 6.37 -0.17 20.62
C GLY A 82 7.68 -0.38 19.86
N TYR A 83 7.84 0.29 18.73
CA TYR A 83 9.11 0.29 17.99
C TYR A 83 9.29 1.63 17.28
N SER A 84 10.55 1.96 16.95
CA SER A 84 10.86 3.19 16.25
C SER A 84 10.35 3.12 14.81
N LEU A 85 9.82 4.22 14.25
CA LEU A 85 9.42 4.28 12.84
C LEU A 85 10.60 3.93 11.92
N GLN A 86 11.82 4.25 12.32
CA GLN A 86 13.06 3.92 11.63
C GLN A 86 13.35 2.41 11.61
N GLU A 87 12.75 1.63 12.51
CA GLU A 87 12.84 0.17 12.58
C GLU A 87 11.68 -0.52 11.86
N SER A 88 10.74 0.25 11.29
CA SER A 88 9.66 -0.31 10.47
C SER A 88 10.18 -0.95 9.19
N SER A 89 9.35 -1.81 8.57
CA SER A 89 9.71 -2.33 7.26
C SER A 89 9.83 -1.19 6.24
N SER A 90 10.70 -1.34 5.23
CA SER A 90 10.91 -0.30 4.21
C SER A 90 9.60 0.14 3.52
N GLY A 91 8.69 -0.82 3.27
CA GLY A 91 7.37 -0.54 2.73
C GLY A 91 6.47 0.26 3.67
N GLU A 92 6.49 -0.04 4.98
CA GLU A 92 5.74 0.72 5.99
C GLU A 92 6.28 2.16 6.13
N TYR A 93 7.61 2.30 6.20
CA TYR A 93 8.25 3.61 6.27
C TYR A 93 7.92 4.46 5.05
N HIS A 94 8.02 3.88 3.85
CA HIS A 94 7.71 4.55 2.60
C HIS A 94 6.24 4.96 2.53
N PHE A 95 5.32 4.06 2.90
CA PHE A 95 3.90 4.34 2.96
C PHE A 95 3.59 5.50 3.90
N PHE A 96 4.06 5.43 5.15
CA PHE A 96 3.84 6.45 6.16
C PHE A 96 4.38 7.81 5.71
N SER A 97 5.63 7.84 5.23
CA SER A 97 6.28 9.08 4.81
C SER A 97 5.58 9.71 3.60
N SER A 98 5.13 8.90 2.65
CA SER A 98 4.38 9.38 1.48
C SER A 98 3.05 10.00 1.87
N ILE A 99 2.30 9.34 2.76
CA ILE A 99 1.02 9.83 3.25
C ILE A 99 1.19 11.15 4.05
N VAL A 100 2.17 11.20 4.97
CA VAL A 100 2.46 12.43 5.73
C VAL A 100 2.88 13.56 4.79
N GLY A 101 3.72 13.27 3.80
CA GLY A 101 4.14 14.25 2.79
C GLY A 101 2.97 14.77 1.95
N LEU A 102 2.06 13.89 1.52
CA LEU A 102 0.83 14.27 0.82
C LEU A 102 -0.03 15.17 1.70
N MET A 103 -0.31 14.80 2.95
CA MET A 103 -1.10 15.62 3.86
C MET A 103 -0.46 16.99 4.14
N ALA A 104 0.87 17.06 4.23
CA ALA A 104 1.57 18.31 4.48
C ALA A 104 1.59 19.27 3.28
N THR A 105 1.32 18.77 2.07
CA THR A 105 1.46 19.54 0.82
C THR A 105 0.13 19.83 0.14
N VAL A 106 -0.84 18.93 0.25
CA VAL A 106 -2.16 19.07 -0.37
C VAL A 106 -2.95 20.16 0.34
N LYS A 107 -3.41 21.15 -0.44
CA LYS A 107 -4.33 22.16 0.08
C LYS A 107 -5.76 21.59 0.09
N PRO A 108 -6.60 21.96 1.08
CA PRO A 108 -7.98 21.47 1.15
C PRO A 108 -8.81 21.77 -0.11
N THR A 109 -8.55 22.89 -0.79
CA THR A 109 -9.35 23.29 -1.96
C THR A 109 -8.56 23.31 -3.25
N ASN A 110 -9.17 22.87 -4.35
CA ASN A 110 -8.67 22.96 -5.73
C ASN A 110 -7.29 22.32 -5.93
N SER A 111 -7.04 21.16 -5.31
CA SER A 111 -5.80 20.41 -5.51
C SER A 111 -6.01 19.22 -6.46
N LEU A 112 -5.05 19.02 -7.36
CA LEU A 112 -4.94 17.79 -8.14
C LEU A 112 -3.72 17.00 -7.64
N VAL A 113 -3.98 15.81 -7.10
CA VAL A 113 -2.96 14.89 -6.61
C VAL A 113 -2.74 13.82 -7.67
N LEU A 114 -1.49 13.68 -8.12
CA LEU A 114 -1.09 12.66 -9.08
C LEU A 114 -0.17 11.66 -8.37
N ILE A 115 -0.54 10.40 -8.37
CA ILE A 115 0.20 9.32 -7.72
C ILE A 115 0.50 8.26 -8.76
N ASP A 116 1.77 7.97 -8.96
CA ASP A 116 2.24 6.98 -9.93
C ASP A 116 2.84 5.78 -9.20
N GLU A 117 2.40 4.58 -9.57
CA GLU A 117 2.80 3.28 -9.01
C GLU A 117 2.95 3.25 -7.47
N PRO A 118 1.91 3.65 -6.70
CA PRO A 118 1.99 3.66 -5.24
C PRO A 118 2.25 2.27 -4.62
N GLU A 119 2.01 1.20 -5.38
CA GLU A 119 2.27 -0.18 -4.97
C GLU A 119 3.76 -0.55 -4.85
N ILE A 120 4.67 0.26 -5.40
CA ILE A 120 6.11 -0.05 -5.35
C ILE A 120 6.55 -0.24 -3.89
N SER A 121 7.16 -1.38 -3.61
CA SER A 121 7.63 -1.79 -2.27
C SER A 121 6.53 -1.97 -1.21
N LEU A 122 5.24 -1.89 -1.56
CA LEU A 122 4.15 -2.19 -0.64
C LEU A 122 3.83 -3.68 -0.61
N HIS A 123 3.68 -4.23 0.59
CA HIS A 123 3.11 -5.56 0.77
C HIS A 123 1.65 -5.59 0.27
N PRO A 124 1.15 -6.69 -0.33
CA PRO A 124 -0.23 -6.78 -0.84
C PRO A 124 -1.32 -6.31 0.14
N ASN A 125 -1.20 -6.69 1.42
CA ASN A 125 -2.12 -6.22 2.47
C ASN A 125 -2.24 -4.69 2.59
N TRP A 126 -1.20 -3.94 2.25
CA TRP A 126 -1.21 -2.47 2.24
C TRP A 126 -1.80 -1.94 0.93
N GLN A 127 -1.50 -2.59 -0.21
CA GLN A 127 -2.10 -2.24 -1.50
C GLN A 127 -3.64 -2.32 -1.45
N MET A 128 -4.18 -3.38 -0.83
CA MET A 128 -5.62 -3.59 -0.61
C MET A 128 -6.29 -2.60 0.34
N LYS A 129 -5.53 -1.70 0.98
CA LYS A 129 -6.06 -0.66 1.87
C LYS A 129 -5.71 0.75 1.39
N TYR A 130 -4.99 0.86 0.29
CA TYR A 130 -4.40 2.12 -0.11
C TYR A 130 -5.48 3.16 -0.47
N LEU A 131 -6.48 2.75 -1.24
CA LEU A 131 -7.58 3.63 -1.65
C LEU A 131 -8.48 4.01 -0.47
N SER A 132 -8.74 3.08 0.44
CA SER A 132 -9.48 3.37 1.68
C SER A 132 -8.74 4.39 2.54
N PHE A 133 -7.42 4.29 2.70
CA PHE A 133 -6.65 5.31 3.40
C PHE A 133 -6.74 6.68 2.73
N LEU A 134 -6.56 6.76 1.40
CA LEU A 134 -6.72 8.02 0.69
C LEU A 134 -8.12 8.63 0.87
N ARG A 135 -9.16 7.80 0.85
CA ARG A 135 -10.54 8.24 1.10
C ARG A 135 -10.76 8.68 2.54
N GLU A 136 -10.16 8.03 3.53
CA GLU A 136 -10.24 8.47 4.93
C GLU A 136 -9.57 9.83 5.13
N LEU A 137 -8.44 10.07 4.47
CA LEU A 137 -7.71 11.33 4.58
C LEU A 137 -8.42 12.47 3.82
N PHE A 138 -8.81 12.22 2.57
CA PHE A 138 -9.29 13.25 1.65
C PHE A 138 -10.79 13.18 1.35
N GLY A 139 -11.55 12.30 2.01
CA GLY A 139 -13.00 12.15 1.82
C GLY A 139 -13.85 13.15 2.63
N HIS A 140 -13.22 13.97 3.47
CA HIS A 140 -13.90 15.00 4.24
C HIS A 140 -14.34 16.17 3.35
N SER A 141 -15.41 16.87 3.76
CA SER A 141 -15.99 17.99 3.00
C SER A 141 -15.00 19.13 2.71
N GLU A 142 -13.96 19.29 3.54
CA GLU A 142 -12.91 20.28 3.33
C GLU A 142 -12.07 20.00 2.08
N TYR A 143 -11.99 18.73 1.64
CA TYR A 143 -11.28 18.27 0.44
C TYR A 143 -12.20 18.03 -0.76
N ALA A 144 -13.46 18.49 -0.72
CA ALA A 144 -14.47 18.17 -1.75
C ALA A 144 -14.11 18.64 -3.17
N THR A 145 -13.16 19.57 -3.32
CA THR A 145 -12.67 20.06 -4.62
C THR A 145 -11.29 19.50 -4.98
N CYS A 146 -10.81 18.53 -4.21
CA CYS A 146 -9.58 17.81 -4.51
C CYS A 146 -9.87 16.58 -5.38
N HIS A 147 -9.04 16.39 -6.39
CA HIS A 147 -9.06 15.21 -7.23
C HIS A 147 -7.78 14.43 -7.06
N ILE A 148 -7.89 13.11 -6.90
CA ILE A 148 -6.74 12.21 -6.82
C ILE A 148 -6.77 11.30 -8.04
N LEU A 149 -5.69 11.33 -8.82
CA LEU A 149 -5.47 10.42 -9.94
C LEU A 149 -4.36 9.45 -9.55
N VAL A 150 -4.67 8.16 -9.59
CA VAL A 150 -3.72 7.08 -9.30
C VAL A 150 -3.48 6.28 -10.58
N ALA A 151 -2.23 6.22 -11.01
CA ALA A 151 -1.77 5.28 -12.03
C ALA A 151 -1.18 4.05 -11.33
N THR A 152 -1.65 2.85 -11.69
CA THR A 152 -1.25 1.62 -11.01
C THR A 152 -1.33 0.42 -11.96
N HIS A 153 -0.43 -0.53 -11.74
CA HIS A 153 -0.48 -1.89 -12.29
C HIS A 153 -0.97 -2.91 -11.24
N SER A 154 -1.29 -2.47 -10.02
CA SER A 154 -1.74 -3.33 -8.94
C SER A 154 -3.24 -3.61 -8.99
N HIS A 155 -3.58 -4.84 -9.36
CA HIS A 155 -4.90 -5.42 -9.16
C HIS A 155 -5.35 -5.46 -7.68
N PHE A 156 -4.42 -5.49 -6.71
CA PHE A 156 -4.78 -5.41 -5.28
C PHE A 156 -5.24 -4.01 -4.86
N LEU A 157 -4.73 -2.95 -5.50
CA LEU A 157 -5.18 -1.59 -5.22
C LEU A 157 -6.61 -1.39 -5.73
N ILE A 158 -6.90 -1.91 -6.92
CA ILE A 158 -8.23 -1.80 -7.54
C ILE A 158 -9.29 -2.58 -6.75
N SER A 159 -8.97 -3.67 -6.04
CA SER A 159 -9.96 -4.40 -5.24
C SER A 159 -10.49 -3.65 -4.00
N ASP A 160 -10.04 -2.42 -3.74
CA ASP A 160 -10.50 -1.54 -2.64
C ASP A 160 -11.25 -0.29 -3.15
N LEU A 161 -11.53 -0.20 -4.46
CA LEU A 161 -12.18 0.96 -5.06
C LEU A 161 -13.69 0.94 -4.83
N LYS A 162 -14.24 2.05 -4.31
CA LYS A 162 -15.69 2.30 -4.23
C LYS A 162 -16.17 3.15 -5.41
N GLY A 163 -17.19 2.66 -6.11
CA GLY A 163 -17.66 3.26 -7.36
C GLY A 163 -18.43 4.58 -7.21
N ASP A 164 -19.00 4.86 -6.04
CA ASP A 164 -19.76 6.08 -5.75
C ASP A 164 -18.94 7.37 -5.93
N SER A 165 -17.64 7.28 -5.64
CA SER A 165 -16.70 8.39 -5.55
C SER A 165 -15.55 8.27 -6.54
N SER A 166 -15.47 7.17 -7.29
CA SER A 166 -14.31 6.84 -8.10
C SER A 166 -14.67 6.33 -9.49
N LYS A 167 -13.70 6.36 -10.40
CA LYS A 167 -13.83 5.84 -11.77
C LYS A 167 -12.54 5.15 -12.19
N ILE A 168 -12.67 4.02 -12.89
CA ILE A 168 -11.55 3.30 -13.50
C ILE A 168 -11.46 3.71 -14.96
N ILE A 169 -10.24 3.98 -15.44
CA ILE A 169 -9.94 4.15 -16.85
C ILE A 169 -8.81 3.18 -17.19
N GLY A 170 -9.09 2.19 -18.03
CA GLY A 170 -8.10 1.25 -18.51
C GLY A 170 -7.30 1.84 -19.67
N LEU A 171 -6.00 1.57 -19.70
CA LEU A 171 -5.12 1.95 -20.81
C LEU A 171 -4.56 0.68 -21.44
N LYS A 172 -4.76 0.51 -22.74
CA LYS A 172 -4.28 -0.65 -23.49
C LYS A 172 -3.47 -0.21 -24.68
N ARG A 173 -2.28 -0.79 -24.86
CA ARG A 173 -1.43 -0.48 -26.00
C ARG A 173 -1.90 -1.23 -27.25
N ALA A 174 -2.21 -0.49 -28.31
CA ALA A 174 -2.55 -1.00 -29.63
C ALA A 174 -1.47 -0.58 -30.64
N GLY A 175 -0.35 -1.32 -30.65
CA GLY A 175 0.82 -0.98 -31.47
C GLY A 175 1.52 0.30 -30.98
N ARG A 176 1.37 1.40 -31.75
CA ARG A 176 1.89 2.74 -31.40
C ARG A 176 0.86 3.63 -30.72
N GLU A 177 -0.41 3.24 -30.70
CA GLU A 177 -1.50 4.00 -30.10
C GLU A 177 -1.87 3.45 -28.71
N ILE A 178 -2.53 4.29 -27.91
CA ILE A 178 -3.10 3.91 -26.62
C ILE A 178 -4.62 3.94 -26.78
N GLU A 179 -5.22 2.76 -26.64
CA GLU A 179 -6.66 2.58 -26.55
C GLU A 179 -7.10 2.87 -25.11
N ILE A 180 -8.10 3.74 -24.96
CA ILE A 180 -8.71 4.06 -23.67
C ILE A 180 -9.94 3.18 -23.48
N ILE A 181 -9.93 2.38 -22.42
CA ILE A 181 -11.03 1.53 -22.03
C ILE A 181 -11.79 2.25 -20.91
N ASP A 182 -12.90 2.90 -21.26
CA ASP A 182 -13.74 3.58 -20.28
C ASP A 182 -14.64 2.58 -19.55
N MET A 183 -14.36 2.34 -18.27
CA MET A 183 -15.15 1.41 -17.46
C MET A 183 -16.46 2.04 -16.99
N PRO A 184 -17.51 1.23 -16.75
CA PRO A 184 -18.80 1.74 -16.29
C PRO A 184 -18.67 2.65 -15.06
N LYS A 185 -19.34 3.81 -15.11
CA LYS A 185 -19.39 4.72 -13.97
C LYS A 185 -20.09 4.01 -12.80
N GLY A 186 -19.54 4.13 -11.60
CA GLY A 186 -20.11 3.48 -10.42
C GLY A 186 -19.69 2.02 -10.22
N ILE A 187 -18.73 1.50 -11.01
CA ILE A 187 -18.19 0.17 -10.76
C ILE A 187 -17.56 0.11 -9.36
N ASP A 188 -18.10 -0.77 -8.52
CA ASP A 188 -17.62 -1.02 -7.17
C ASP A 188 -16.86 -2.35 -7.17
N THR A 189 -15.53 -2.24 -7.09
CA THR A 189 -14.63 -3.40 -7.04
C THR A 189 -14.23 -3.72 -5.60
N TYR A 190 -14.78 -3.02 -4.61
CA TYR A 190 -14.53 -3.28 -3.20
C TYR A 190 -14.88 -4.74 -2.84
N GLY A 191 -13.89 -5.48 -2.38
CA GLY A 191 -14.03 -6.88 -1.99
C GLY A 191 -14.01 -7.89 -3.13
N TRP A 192 -13.76 -7.46 -4.37
CA TRP A 192 -13.50 -8.38 -5.47
C TRP A 192 -12.26 -9.23 -5.19
N SER A 193 -12.28 -10.47 -5.69
CA SER A 193 -11.07 -11.30 -5.68
C SER A 193 -10.00 -10.71 -6.61
N ALA A 194 -8.74 -11.07 -6.35
CA ALA A 194 -7.63 -10.69 -7.22
C ALA A 194 -7.88 -11.16 -8.67
N GLU A 195 -8.43 -12.37 -8.82
CA GLU A 195 -8.80 -12.97 -10.10
C GLU A 195 -9.91 -12.21 -10.81
N ASP A 196 -10.96 -11.76 -10.11
CA ASP A 196 -12.05 -10.99 -10.69
C ASP A 196 -11.56 -9.65 -11.24
N VAL A 197 -10.69 -8.97 -10.49
CA VAL A 197 -10.07 -7.70 -10.95
C VAL A 197 -9.17 -7.97 -12.16
N LEU A 198 -8.32 -9.00 -12.09
CA LEU A 198 -7.44 -9.36 -13.20
C LEU A 198 -8.22 -9.64 -14.48
N TYR A 199 -9.32 -10.39 -14.39
CA TYR A 199 -10.14 -10.74 -15.54
C TYR A 199 -10.94 -9.54 -16.06
N ASN A 200 -11.73 -8.88 -15.20
CA ASN A 200 -12.70 -7.87 -15.63
C ASN A 200 -12.08 -6.49 -15.87
N VAL A 201 -11.00 -6.13 -15.17
CA VAL A 201 -10.36 -4.80 -15.28
C VAL A 201 -9.09 -4.86 -16.12
N PHE A 202 -8.20 -5.81 -15.84
CA PHE A 202 -6.92 -5.93 -16.54
C PHE A 202 -6.99 -6.80 -17.81
N ASN A 203 -8.13 -7.45 -18.07
CA ASN A 203 -8.32 -8.37 -19.19
C ASN A 203 -7.27 -9.50 -19.23
N VAL A 204 -6.88 -9.98 -18.05
CA VAL A 204 -5.98 -11.13 -17.86
C VAL A 204 -6.81 -12.39 -17.72
N LEU A 205 -6.76 -13.25 -18.74
CA LEU A 205 -7.59 -14.46 -18.82
C LEU A 205 -7.20 -15.55 -17.80
N SER A 206 -5.96 -15.54 -17.31
CA SER A 206 -5.47 -16.55 -16.39
C SER A 206 -4.24 -16.06 -15.63
N THR A 207 -4.16 -16.40 -14.33
CA THR A 207 -2.97 -16.24 -13.48
C THR A 207 -1.98 -17.39 -13.63
N ARG A 208 -2.31 -18.40 -14.44
CA ARG A 208 -1.42 -19.53 -14.72
C ARG A 208 -0.32 -19.16 -15.69
N ASN A 209 0.70 -19.99 -15.73
CA ASN A 209 1.69 -19.93 -16.79
C ASN A 209 0.98 -19.98 -18.16
N LYS A 210 1.31 -19.03 -19.03
CA LYS A 210 0.66 -18.85 -20.34
C LYS A 210 0.73 -20.12 -21.19
N PHE A 211 1.89 -20.79 -21.24
CA PHE A 211 2.07 -22.01 -22.03
C PHE A 211 1.16 -23.12 -21.52
N VAL A 212 1.13 -23.35 -20.20
CA VAL A 212 0.25 -24.34 -19.57
C VAL A 212 -1.22 -24.03 -19.87
N ALA A 213 -1.64 -22.78 -19.76
CA ALA A 213 -3.02 -22.38 -20.05
C ALA A 213 -3.39 -22.61 -21.53
N GLU A 214 -2.51 -22.25 -22.46
CA GLU A 214 -2.71 -22.44 -23.89
C GLU A 214 -2.75 -23.92 -24.28
N ASP A 215 -1.86 -24.74 -23.72
CA ASP A 215 -1.79 -26.17 -24.06
C ASP A 215 -3.01 -26.92 -23.53
N ILE A 216 -3.43 -26.65 -22.29
CA ILE A 216 -4.68 -27.19 -21.76
C ILE A 216 -5.88 -26.73 -22.60
N ALA A 217 -5.95 -25.46 -23.00
CA ALA A 217 -7.04 -24.96 -23.85
C ALA A 217 -7.06 -25.65 -25.23
N LYS A 218 -5.90 -25.86 -25.86
CA LYS A 218 -5.80 -26.61 -27.14
C LYS A 218 -6.30 -28.04 -26.96
N ILE A 219 -5.84 -28.74 -25.93
CA ILE A 219 -6.23 -30.13 -25.65
C ILE A 219 -7.74 -30.21 -25.40
N LEU A 220 -8.31 -29.31 -24.59
CA LEU A 220 -9.74 -29.28 -24.33
C LEU A 220 -10.54 -28.97 -25.61
N ASN A 221 -10.06 -28.06 -26.46
CA ASN A 221 -10.69 -27.78 -27.76
C ASN A 221 -10.66 -29.00 -28.69
N GLU A 222 -9.51 -29.68 -28.80
CA GLU A 222 -9.37 -30.91 -29.57
C GLU A 222 -10.34 -31.99 -29.07
N LEU A 223 -10.45 -32.18 -27.76
CA LEU A 223 -11.40 -33.11 -27.14
C LEU A 223 -12.86 -32.72 -27.37
N SER A 224 -13.18 -31.42 -27.34
CA SER A 224 -14.54 -30.91 -27.52
C SER A 224 -15.07 -31.04 -28.95
N SER A 225 -14.18 -31.12 -29.94
CA SER A 225 -14.53 -31.19 -31.36
C SER A 225 -15.27 -32.48 -31.79
N GLY A 226 -15.45 -33.44 -30.87
CA GLY A 226 -16.32 -34.61 -31.06
C GLY A 226 -15.76 -35.70 -31.99
N ASP A 227 -14.59 -35.48 -32.57
CA ASP A 227 -13.91 -36.42 -33.44
C ASP A 227 -13.24 -37.52 -32.59
N LYS A 228 -13.96 -38.64 -32.38
CA LYS A 228 -13.51 -39.78 -31.56
C LYS A 228 -12.12 -40.32 -31.95
N ASN A 229 -11.68 -40.10 -33.19
CA ASN A 229 -10.37 -40.53 -33.67
C ASN A 229 -9.21 -39.60 -33.24
N LYS A 230 -9.49 -38.35 -32.86
CA LYS A 230 -8.50 -37.41 -32.31
C LYS A 230 -8.35 -37.52 -30.80
N ILE A 231 -9.41 -37.94 -30.10
CA ILE A 231 -9.41 -38.14 -28.64
C ILE A 231 -8.34 -39.16 -28.21
N ASN A 232 -8.02 -40.14 -29.05
CA ASN A 232 -6.97 -41.15 -28.80
C ASN A 232 -5.60 -40.81 -29.41
N LYS A 233 -5.38 -39.57 -29.88
CA LYS A 233 -4.12 -39.17 -30.53
C LYS A 233 -3.49 -37.92 -29.90
N LEU A 234 -3.44 -37.88 -28.56
CA LEU A 234 -2.40 -37.03 -27.97
C LEU A 234 -1.04 -37.61 -28.36
N SER A 235 -0.11 -36.77 -28.81
CA SER A 235 1.27 -37.23 -28.98
C SER A 235 1.78 -37.74 -27.63
N LYS A 236 2.61 -38.79 -27.67
CA LYS A 236 3.21 -39.36 -26.45
C LYS A 236 3.91 -38.28 -25.61
N GLU A 237 4.59 -37.36 -26.29
CA GLU A 237 5.23 -36.18 -25.69
C GLU A 237 4.24 -35.33 -24.88
N LYS A 238 3.11 -34.92 -25.45
CA LYS A 238 2.09 -34.13 -24.73
C LYS A 238 1.46 -34.90 -23.56
N TYR A 239 1.33 -36.22 -23.68
CA TYR A 239 0.80 -37.05 -22.60
C TYR A 239 1.79 -37.12 -21.42
N ASP A 240 3.08 -37.27 -21.72
CA ASP A 240 4.15 -37.26 -20.71
C ASP A 240 4.26 -35.88 -20.04
N GLU A 241 4.14 -34.77 -20.79
CA GLU A 241 4.06 -33.40 -20.25
C GLU A 241 2.87 -33.21 -19.30
N LEU A 242 1.69 -33.75 -19.63
CA LEU A 242 0.52 -33.69 -18.75
C LEU A 242 0.72 -34.51 -17.45
N LEU A 243 1.44 -35.63 -17.51
CA LEU A 243 1.79 -36.41 -16.32
C LEU A 243 2.76 -35.64 -15.41
N GLU A 244 3.78 -35.00 -15.98
CA GLU A 244 4.69 -34.14 -15.23
C GLU A 244 3.93 -32.97 -14.58
N LEU A 245 3.05 -32.32 -15.33
CA LEU A 245 2.21 -31.24 -14.81
C LEU A 245 1.28 -31.72 -13.69
N GLU A 246 0.63 -32.87 -13.84
CA GLU A 246 -0.21 -33.47 -12.79
C GLU A 246 0.58 -33.68 -11.49
N SER A 247 1.80 -34.21 -11.61
CA SER A 247 2.67 -34.49 -10.47
C SER A 247 3.15 -33.22 -9.76
N ALA A 248 3.38 -32.14 -10.51
CA ALA A 248 3.84 -30.85 -9.98
C ALA A 248 2.73 -30.04 -9.30
N LEU A 249 1.46 -30.26 -9.66
CA LEU A 249 0.32 -29.55 -9.08
C LEU A 249 -0.02 -30.07 -7.67
N LYS A 250 -0.42 -29.14 -6.79
CA LYS A 250 -0.92 -29.46 -5.44
C LYS A 250 -2.22 -30.26 -5.52
N GLU A 251 -2.49 -31.15 -4.56
CA GLU A 251 -3.69 -32.01 -4.56
C GLU A 251 -5.02 -31.23 -4.60
N ASN A 252 -5.04 -30.09 -3.94
CA ASN A 252 -6.18 -29.18 -3.83
C ASN A 252 -6.26 -28.15 -4.97
N ASP A 253 -5.38 -28.23 -5.97
CA ASP A 253 -5.43 -27.36 -7.14
C ASP A 253 -6.56 -27.82 -8.11
N PRO A 254 -7.53 -26.95 -8.46
CA PRO A 254 -8.59 -27.31 -9.41
C PRO A 254 -8.07 -27.80 -10.77
N LEU A 255 -6.94 -27.28 -11.25
CA LEU A 255 -6.36 -27.70 -12.53
C LEU A 255 -5.90 -29.15 -12.49
N LYS A 256 -5.44 -29.66 -11.34
CA LYS A 256 -5.02 -31.05 -11.19
C LYS A 256 -6.17 -32.02 -11.48
N ARG A 257 -7.38 -31.67 -11.02
CA ARG A 257 -8.59 -32.46 -11.32
C ARG A 257 -8.91 -32.46 -12.81
N VAL A 258 -8.74 -31.32 -13.48
CA VAL A 258 -8.94 -31.22 -14.94
C VAL A 258 -7.92 -32.10 -15.67
N VAL A 259 -6.64 -32.00 -15.33
CA VAL A 259 -5.56 -32.81 -15.93
C VAL A 259 -5.79 -34.30 -15.70
N LYS A 260 -6.14 -34.74 -14.49
CA LYS A 260 -6.53 -36.14 -14.21
C LYS A 260 -7.70 -36.60 -15.09
N THR A 261 -8.69 -35.73 -15.31
CA THR A 261 -9.86 -36.05 -16.15
C THR A 261 -9.47 -36.16 -17.63
N ILE A 262 -8.54 -35.34 -18.10
CA ILE A 262 -7.98 -35.43 -19.45
C ILE A 262 -7.22 -36.74 -19.60
N LEU A 263 -6.26 -37.03 -18.71
CA LEU A 263 -5.43 -38.24 -18.75
C LEU A 263 -6.27 -39.54 -18.72
N THR A 264 -7.35 -39.57 -17.95
CA THR A 264 -8.26 -40.72 -17.91
C THR A 264 -9.11 -40.91 -19.17
N LYS A 265 -9.39 -39.84 -19.93
CA LYS A 265 -10.17 -39.91 -21.17
C LYS A 265 -9.32 -40.13 -22.42
N VAL A 266 -8.03 -39.83 -22.35
CA VAL A 266 -7.09 -39.83 -23.48
C VAL A 266 -6.21 -41.09 -23.45
N SER A 267 -6.77 -42.24 -23.05
CA SER A 267 -6.01 -43.48 -22.88
C SER A 267 -5.27 -43.92 -24.15
N LYS A 268 -4.03 -44.40 -23.93
CA LYS A 268 -3.06 -45.04 -24.86
C LYS A 268 -3.63 -45.63 -26.15
#